data_AF-A0A528N217-F1
#
_entry.id   AF-A0A528N217-F1
#
_cell.length_a   1.000
_cell.length_b   1.000
_cell.length_c   1.000
_cell.angle_alpha   90.00
_cell.angle_beta   90.00
_cell.angle_gamma   90.00
#
_symmetry.space_group_name_H-M   'P 1'
#
loop_
_entity.id
_entity.type
_entity.pdbx_description
1 polymer ?
#
loop_
_entity_poly.entity_id
_entity_poly.type
_entity_poly.pdbx_seq_one_letter_code
_entity_poly.pdbx_strand_id
1 'polypeptide(L)' 'IFGGIGERTGLPPTEKEYDNIAHVLTVAAKHAKKRGIKLGIEAVNRYENHLINTGAQAVWMVEKVGADNIFVHLDTYHMN' A
#
# COMPACT_ATOMS: atom_id res chain seq x y z
N ILE A 1 -5.85 -6.94 -4.87
CA ILE A 1 -4.54 -7.44 -4.38
C ILE A 1 -3.63 -6.22 -4.33
N PHE A 2 -3.02 -5.92 -3.17
CA PHE A 2 -1.93 -4.94 -3.08
C PHE A 2 -0.78 -5.53 -3.91
N GLY A 3 -0.37 -4.84 -4.99
CA GLY A 3 0.50 -5.41 -6.03
C GLY A 3 1.66 -6.20 -5.41
N GLY A 4 1.71 -7.50 -5.72
CA GLY A 4 2.75 -8.38 -5.16
C GLY A 4 4.13 -7.98 -5.63
N ILE A 5 5.17 -8.48 -4.96
CA ILE A 5 6.56 -8.25 -5.36
C ILE A 5 6.74 -8.69 -6.82
N GLY A 6 7.22 -7.77 -7.65
CA GLY A 6 7.47 -8.01 -9.08
C GLY A 6 6.25 -7.82 -9.98
N GLU A 7 5.06 -7.60 -9.41
CA GLU A 7 3.83 -7.56 -10.19
C GLU A 7 3.56 -6.15 -10.74
N ARG A 8 3.69 -6.01 -12.05
CA ARG A 8 3.64 -4.73 -12.77
C ARG A 8 2.81 -4.85 -14.03
N THR A 9 2.10 -3.77 -14.34
CA THR A 9 1.34 -3.65 -15.60
C THR A 9 2.23 -3.27 -16.79
N GLY A 10 3.50 -2.88 -16.54
CA GLY A 10 4.39 -2.30 -17.56
C GLY A 10 4.06 -0.86 -17.93
N LEU A 11 3.04 -0.26 -17.29
CA LEU A 11 2.61 1.11 -17.48
C LEU A 11 2.84 1.93 -16.21
N PRO A 12 2.86 3.27 -16.31
CA PRO A 12 2.79 4.13 -15.13
C PRO A 12 1.53 3.85 -14.30
N PRO A 13 1.58 4.03 -12.97
CA PRO A 13 0.41 3.93 -12.09
C PRO A 13 -0.76 4.76 -12.60
N THR A 14 -1.95 4.16 -12.53
CA THR A 14 -3.20 4.84 -12.82
C THR A 14 -4.00 5.09 -11.54
N GLU A 15 -4.82 6.14 -11.53
CA GLU A 15 -5.76 6.38 -10.42
C GLU A 15 -6.66 5.18 -10.15
N LYS A 16 -7.06 4.46 -11.20
CA LYS A 16 -7.86 3.23 -11.08
C LYS A 16 -7.13 2.14 -10.29
N GLU A 17 -5.82 1.97 -10.48
CA GLU A 17 -5.03 1.01 -9.68
C GLU A 17 -4.97 1.44 -8.21
N TYR A 18 -4.78 2.73 -7.94
CA TYR A 18 -4.81 3.24 -6.56
C TYR A 18 -6.18 3.06 -5.91
N ASP A 19 -7.28 3.34 -6.61
CA ASP A 19 -8.64 3.12 -6.11
C ASP A 19 -8.91 1.64 -5.81
N ASN A 20 -8.47 0.74 -6.69
CA ASN A 20 -8.59 -0.70 -6.48
C ASN A 20 -7.83 -1.15 -5.23
N ILE A 21 -6.63 -0.64 -5.01
CA ILE A 21 -5.84 -0.95 -3.81
C ILE A 21 -6.51 -0.39 -2.57
N ALA A 22 -6.95 0.87 -2.58
CA ALA A 22 -7.63 1.48 -1.45
C ALA A 22 -8.90 0.70 -1.06
N HIS A 23 -9.67 0.25 -2.04
CA HIS A 23 -10.83 -0.60 -1.81
C HIS A 23 -10.44 -1.92 -1.12
N VAL A 24 -9.45 -2.62 -1.64
CA VAL A 24 -8.99 -3.91 -1.07
C VAL A 24 -8.42 -3.73 0.33
N LEU A 25 -7.62 -2.69 0.55
CA LEU A 25 -7.06 -2.35 1.87
C LEU A 25 -8.17 -2.02 2.88
N THR A 26 -9.23 -1.32 2.46
CA THR A 26 -10.39 -1.04 3.32
C THR A 26 -11.05 -2.34 3.80
N VAL A 27 -11.28 -3.30 2.91
CA VAL A 27 -11.88 -4.60 3.26
C VAL A 27 -10.94 -5.41 4.16
N ALA A 28 -9.64 -5.46 3.82
CA ALA A 28 -8.63 -6.16 4.59
C ALA A 28 -8.50 -5.57 6.01
N ALA A 29 -8.45 -4.25 6.13
CA ALA A 29 -8.36 -3.54 7.41
C ALA A 29 -9.55 -3.86 8.31
N LYS A 30 -10.79 -3.81 7.78
CA LYS A 30 -11.99 -4.21 8.53
C LYS A 30 -11.91 -5.65 9.03
N HIS A 31 -11.39 -6.57 8.22
CA HIS A 31 -11.23 -7.97 8.60
C HIS A 31 -10.13 -8.17 9.65
N ALA A 32 -8.99 -7.51 9.49
CA ALA A 32 -7.85 -7.55 10.41
C ALA A 32 -8.21 -6.95 11.78
N LYS A 33 -8.98 -5.86 11.80
CA LYS A 33 -9.42 -5.17 13.02
C LYS A 33 -10.19 -6.08 13.97
N LYS A 34 -11.03 -6.98 13.44
CA LYS A 34 -11.78 -7.98 14.23
C LYS A 34 -10.87 -8.94 15.03
N ARG A 35 -9.58 -9.00 14.70
CA ARG A 35 -8.57 -9.86 15.32
C ARG A 35 -7.47 -9.08 16.03
N GLY A 36 -7.61 -7.76 16.16
CA GLY A 36 -6.57 -6.90 16.74
C GLY A 36 -5.30 -6.78 15.89
N ILE A 37 -5.38 -7.09 14.58
CA ILE A 37 -4.25 -7.02 13.65
C ILE A 37 -4.21 -5.64 12.99
N LYS A 38 -3.00 -5.07 12.91
CA LYS A 38 -2.70 -3.86 12.15
C LYS A 38 -2.03 -4.22 10.82
N LEU A 39 -2.25 -3.41 9.78
CA LEU A 39 -1.65 -3.60 8.46
C LEU A 39 -0.62 -2.51 8.17
N GLY A 40 0.61 -2.91 7.83
CA GLY A 40 1.65 -1.99 7.38
C GLY A 40 1.60 -1.84 5.86
N ILE A 41 1.55 -0.60 5.37
CA ILE A 41 1.73 -0.28 3.94
C ILE A 41 3.20 0.06 3.73
N GLU A 42 3.89 -0.82 3.01
CA GLU A 42 5.31 -0.66 2.74
C GLU A 42 5.57 0.08 1.44
N ALA A 43 6.40 1.12 1.50
CA ALA A 43 6.96 1.73 0.32
C ALA A 43 8.23 0.96 -0.08
N VAL A 44 8.18 0.30 -1.24
CA VAL A 44 9.28 -0.53 -1.75
C VAL A 44 9.92 0.11 -2.98
N ASN A 45 11.12 -0.31 -3.38
CA ASN A 45 11.75 0.24 -4.57
C ASN A 45 10.93 -0.05 -5.86
N ARG A 46 11.23 0.70 -6.93
CA ARG A 46 10.57 0.57 -8.25
C ARG A 46 10.71 -0.82 -8.89
N TYR A 47 11.66 -1.64 -8.42
CA TYR A 47 11.92 -2.99 -8.88
C TYR A 47 11.14 -4.04 -8.07
N GLU A 48 10.25 -3.63 -7.19
CA GLU A 48 9.41 -4.55 -6.42
C GLU A 48 7.94 -4.20 -6.53
N ASN A 49 7.60 -2.92 -6.71
CA ASN A 49 6.24 -2.46 -6.93
C ASN A 49 6.27 -1.17 -7.78
N HIS A 50 5.24 -0.90 -8.59
CA HIS A 50 5.18 0.36 -9.37
C HIS A 50 4.29 1.43 -8.74
N LEU A 51 3.51 1.10 -7.71
CA LEU A 51 2.43 1.94 -7.16
C LEU A 51 2.90 2.76 -5.96
N ILE A 52 3.49 2.12 -4.94
CA ILE A 52 3.91 2.79 -3.70
C ILE A 52 5.42 2.66 -3.51
N ASN A 53 6.15 3.72 -3.85
CA ASN A 53 7.62 3.72 -3.84
C ASN A 53 8.26 4.77 -2.93
N THR A 54 7.46 5.62 -2.31
CA THR A 54 7.93 6.68 -1.42
C THR A 54 7.10 6.72 -0.14
N GLY A 55 7.70 7.22 0.94
CA GLY A 55 6.97 7.44 2.19
C GLY A 55 5.75 8.35 2.00
N ALA A 56 5.85 9.38 1.15
CA ALA A 56 4.74 10.28 0.84
C ALA A 56 3.56 9.55 0.17
N GLN A 57 3.83 8.68 -0.79
CA GLN A 57 2.78 7.84 -1.41
C GLN A 57 2.15 6.88 -0.40
N ALA A 58 2.95 6.31 0.51
CA ALA A 58 2.43 5.44 1.56
C ALA A 58 1.50 6.20 2.51
N VAL A 59 1.90 7.40 2.97
CA VAL A 59 1.04 8.29 3.78
C VAL A 59 -0.27 8.60 3.05
N TRP A 60 -0.17 9.04 1.79
CA TRP A 60 -1.35 9.33 0.97
C TRP A 60 -2.30 8.13 0.85
N MET A 61 -1.76 6.91 0.68
CA MET A 61 -2.58 5.71 0.61
C MET A 61 -3.25 5.38 1.95
N VAL A 62 -2.53 5.53 3.07
CA VAL A 62 -3.11 5.34 4.41
C VAL A 62 -4.26 6.31 4.65
N GLU A 63 -4.08 7.58 4.29
CA GLU A 63 -5.12 8.62 4.37
C GLU A 63 -6.31 8.32 3.45
N LYS A 64 -6.06 7.90 2.20
CA LYS A 64 -7.09 7.53 1.23
C LYS A 64 -7.94 6.36 1.73
N VAL A 65 -7.35 5.38 2.43
CA VAL A 65 -8.09 4.25 3.02
C VAL A 65 -8.85 4.67 4.28
N GLY A 66 -8.28 5.57 5.10
CA GLY A 66 -8.95 6.14 6.28
C GLY A 66 -9.22 5.14 7.41
N ALA A 67 -8.52 4.01 7.46
CA ALA A 67 -8.66 3.01 8.51
C ALA A 67 -7.67 3.24 9.66
N ASP A 68 -8.16 3.12 10.91
CA ASP A 68 -7.40 3.36 12.14
C ASP A 68 -6.43 2.24 12.53
N ASN A 69 -6.43 1.13 11.80
CA ASN A 69 -5.52 0.00 11.97
C ASN A 69 -4.57 -0.22 10.77
N ILE A 70 -4.35 0.81 9.95
CA ILE A 70 -3.31 0.83 8.93
C ILE A 70 -2.24 1.86 9.32
N PHE A 71 -0.98 1.54 9.06
CA PHE A 71 0.16 2.44 9.29
C PHE A 71 1.19 2.32 8.18
N VAL A 72 2.09 3.31 8.08
CA VAL A 72 3.21 3.28 7.14
C VAL A 72 4.32 2.38 7.67
N HIS A 73 4.81 1.47 6.82
CA HIS A 73 5.98 0.65 7.08
C HIS A 73 7.11 1.12 6.15
N LEU A 74 8.27 1.45 6.70
CA LEU A 74 9.43 1.88 5.93
C LEU A 74 10.58 0.91 6.16
N ASP A 75 11.22 0.50 5.06
CA ASP A 75 12.46 -0.26 5.06
C ASP A 75 13.60 0.64 4.55
N THR A 76 14.69 0.71 5.33
CA THR A 76 15.88 1.50 4.99
C THR A 76 16.55 1.11 3.67
N TYR A 77 16.43 -0.16 3.24
CA TYR A 77 16.94 -0.61 1.94
C TYR A 77 16.18 0.03 0.79
N HIS A 78 14.85 0.09 0.86
CA HIS A 78 14.03 0.71 -0.18
C HIS A 78 14.14 2.24 -0.20
N MET A 79 14.46 2.84 0.96
CA MET A 79 14.64 4.28 1.10
C MET A 79 15.94 4.82 0.48
N ASN A 80 16.95 3.97 0.29
CA ASN A 80 18.28 4.35 -0.19
C ASN A 80 18.42 4.27 -1.72
#